data_AF-A0A443HP38-F1
#
_entry.id   AF-A0A443HP38-F1
#
_cell.length_a   1.000
_cell.length_b   1.000
_cell.length_c   1.000
_cell.angle_alpha   90.00
_cell.angle_beta   90.00
_cell.angle_gamma   90.00
#
_symmetry.space_group_name_H-M   'P 1'
#
loop_
_entity.id
_entity.type
_entity.pdbx_description
1 polymer ?
#
loop_
_entity_poly.entity_id
_entity_poly.type
_entity_poly.pdbx_seq_one_letter_code
_entity_poly.pdbx_strand_id
1 'polypeptide(L)'
;MSRSRRDFAHFYTANILGRDINKENGLEVGYPVHVHCWPLVKRVIGDQLVEANLKTFVKAILQFWRENSEWWDLLPFLKERCERCEYEGEKCVHIPDSGRKRAPTGRNPTVIPKIENLIQQAAAQKACSSGKDHPQTHRQKRQKRHERRQQSIISQIPLDISIEIVETLDSKDAENMLTAFGWQLPDIYWQSRCQKEVVFEFQDLIDNRTPIDWQFLALRSQRSLKGLLPLQNRARIVKFLQGLKEIFLAMLEKDKVSKCPRLGA
;
A
#
# COMPACT_ATOMS: atom_id res chain seq x y z
N MET A 1 33.35 -28.33 -17.31
CA MET A 1 32.25 -27.35 -17.10
C MET A 1 32.86 -26.01 -16.73
N SER A 2 32.92 -25.07 -17.68
CA SER A 2 33.43 -23.72 -17.47
C SER A 2 32.44 -22.91 -16.63
N ARG A 3 32.84 -22.47 -15.44
CA ARG A 3 32.10 -21.47 -14.66
C ARG A 3 32.18 -20.15 -15.42
N SER A 4 31.10 -19.77 -16.08
CA SER A 4 30.90 -18.40 -16.58
C SER A 4 31.13 -17.44 -15.40
N ARG A 5 32.27 -16.73 -15.43
CA ARG A 5 32.49 -15.55 -14.59
C ARG A 5 31.37 -14.58 -14.98
N ARG A 6 30.46 -14.32 -14.03
CA ARG A 6 29.54 -13.20 -14.18
C ARG A 6 30.40 -11.95 -14.06
N ASP A 7 30.74 -11.37 -15.20
CA ASP A 7 31.40 -10.08 -15.24
C ASP A 7 30.38 -9.05 -14.75
N PHE A 8 30.52 -8.62 -13.50
CA PHE A 8 29.77 -7.49 -13.01
C PHE A 8 30.30 -6.24 -13.73
N ALA A 9 29.40 -5.48 -14.37
CA ALA A 9 29.77 -4.21 -14.96
C ALA A 9 30.36 -3.29 -13.87
N HIS A 10 31.53 -2.72 -14.12
CA HIS A 10 32.15 -1.76 -13.22
C HIS A 10 31.56 -0.37 -13.51
N PHE A 11 30.90 0.24 -12.53
CA PHE A 11 30.29 1.57 -12.67
C PHE A 11 30.50 2.41 -11.41
N TYR A 12 30.38 3.73 -11.55
CA TYR A 12 30.39 4.67 -10.45
C TYR A 12 28.97 5.05 -10.04
N THR A 13 28.68 5.18 -8.75
CA THR A 13 27.36 5.67 -8.32
C THR A 13 27.16 7.11 -8.75
N ALA A 14 26.05 7.39 -9.44
CA ALA A 14 25.72 8.72 -9.90
C ALA A 14 25.40 9.67 -8.74
N ASN A 15 25.89 10.91 -8.83
CA ASN A 15 25.49 11.98 -7.93
C ASN A 15 24.20 12.63 -8.44
N ILE A 16 23.09 12.38 -7.75
CA ILE A 16 21.76 12.88 -8.14
C ILE A 16 21.42 14.24 -7.55
N LEU A 17 22.18 14.72 -6.55
CA LEU A 17 21.91 15.97 -5.83
C LEU A 17 22.71 17.16 -6.34
N GLY A 18 23.60 16.94 -7.31
CA GLY A 18 24.47 18.00 -7.78
C GLY A 18 25.30 17.57 -8.97
N ARG A 19 26.48 18.18 -9.08
CA ARG A 19 27.44 17.92 -10.13
C ARG A 19 28.01 16.50 -9.99
N ASP A 20 28.01 15.74 -11.09
CA ASP A 20 28.53 14.37 -11.14
C ASP A 20 29.87 14.35 -11.89
N ILE A 21 30.96 14.36 -11.12
CA ILE A 21 32.33 14.41 -11.63
C ILE A 21 32.65 13.17 -12.48
N ASN A 22 32.13 11.99 -12.10
CA ASN A 22 32.38 10.75 -12.83
C ASN A 22 31.77 10.84 -14.23
N LYS A 23 30.52 11.32 -14.29
CA LYS A 23 29.82 11.52 -15.56
C LYS A 23 30.50 12.56 -16.46
N GLU A 24 31.02 13.65 -15.88
CA GLU A 24 31.75 14.69 -16.63
C GLU A 24 33.07 14.21 -17.20
N ASN A 25 33.74 13.30 -16.50
CA ASN A 25 34.96 12.65 -16.96
C ASN A 25 34.69 11.52 -17.98
N GLY A 26 33.45 11.34 -18.42
CA GLY A 26 33.06 10.29 -19.36
C GLY A 26 33.06 8.87 -18.76
N LEU A 27 33.07 8.74 -17.43
CA LEU A 27 33.01 7.44 -16.77
C LEU A 27 31.57 6.91 -16.76
N GLU A 28 31.45 5.59 -16.80
CA GLU A 28 30.16 4.91 -16.70
C GLU A 28 29.58 5.06 -15.28
N VAL A 29 28.38 5.63 -15.20
CA VAL A 29 27.67 5.85 -13.93
C VAL A 29 26.39 5.03 -13.85
N GLY A 30 26.09 4.51 -12.67
CA GLY A 30 24.87 3.78 -12.34
C GLY A 30 24.01 4.53 -11.33
N TYR A 31 22.70 4.41 -11.46
CA TYR A 31 21.71 4.99 -10.54
C TYR A 31 21.16 3.87 -9.65
N PRO A 32 21.66 3.71 -8.41
CA PRO A 32 21.25 2.61 -7.56
C PRO A 32 19.80 2.76 -7.14
N VAL A 33 19.03 1.68 -7.26
CA VAL A 33 17.67 1.56 -6.73
C VAL A 33 17.66 0.43 -5.72
N HIS A 34 17.08 0.66 -4.54
CA HIS A 34 16.88 -0.43 -3.58
C HIS A 34 16.04 -1.54 -4.22
N VAL A 35 16.47 -2.79 -4.07
CA VAL A 35 15.77 -3.95 -4.64
C VAL A 35 14.28 -3.99 -4.26
N HIS A 36 13.94 -3.51 -3.05
CA HIS A 36 12.57 -3.44 -2.57
C HIS A 36 11.76 -2.24 -3.09
N CYS A 37 12.39 -1.22 -3.67
CA CYS A 37 11.67 -0.10 -4.28
C CYS A 37 11.27 -0.42 -5.72
N TRP A 38 11.97 -1.34 -6.40
CA TRP A 38 11.66 -1.70 -7.78
C TRP A 38 10.23 -2.24 -8.00
N PRO A 39 9.68 -3.13 -7.14
CA PRO A 39 8.29 -3.54 -7.27
C PRO A 39 7.30 -2.36 -7.14
N LEU A 40 7.64 -1.32 -6.37
CA LEU A 40 6.79 -0.13 -6.26
C LEU A 40 6.81 0.70 -7.54
N VAL A 41 7.98 0.83 -8.18
CA VAL A 41 8.11 1.46 -9.51
C VAL A 41 7.25 0.72 -10.52
N LYS A 42 7.35 -0.62 -10.56
CA LYS A 42 6.51 -1.47 -11.41
C LYS A 42 5.02 -1.21 -11.18
N ARG A 43 4.58 -1.14 -9.92
CA ARG A 43 3.17 -0.92 -9.55
C ARG A 43 2.66 0.44 -9.95
N VAL A 44 3.44 1.49 -9.72
CA VAL A 44 2.97 2.88 -9.91
C VAL A 44 3.13 3.33 -11.36
N ILE A 45 4.27 3.01 -11.98
CA ILE A 45 4.66 3.55 -13.30
C ILE A 45 4.55 2.49 -14.39
N GLY A 46 4.94 1.25 -14.08
CA GLY A 46 5.07 0.15 -15.05
C GLY A 46 6.53 -0.09 -15.41
N ASP A 47 7.03 -1.30 -15.15
CA ASP A 47 8.41 -1.71 -15.40
C ASP A 47 8.76 -1.68 -16.88
N GLN A 48 7.91 -2.22 -17.74
CA GLN A 48 8.10 -2.23 -19.20
C GLN A 48 8.26 -0.82 -19.77
N LEU A 49 7.44 0.13 -19.29
CA LEU A 49 7.48 1.52 -19.74
C LEU A 49 8.79 2.20 -19.31
N VAL A 50 9.22 1.95 -18.07
CA VAL A 50 10.46 2.47 -17.51
C VAL A 50 11.67 1.89 -18.24
N GLU A 51 11.73 0.58 -18.43
CA GLU A 51 12.85 -0.11 -19.10
C GLU A 51 13.00 0.36 -20.55
N ALA A 52 11.89 0.48 -21.29
CA ALA A 52 11.91 0.98 -22.67
C ALA A 52 12.37 2.44 -22.78
N ASN A 53 12.31 3.22 -21.69
CA ASN A 53 12.60 4.66 -21.69
C ASN A 53 13.55 5.08 -20.55
N LEU A 54 14.51 4.21 -20.19
CA LEU A 54 15.34 4.37 -19.00
C LEU A 54 16.06 5.71 -18.94
N LYS A 55 16.55 6.21 -20.09
CA LYS A 55 17.21 7.53 -20.18
C LYS A 55 16.28 8.67 -19.77
N THR A 56 15.03 8.64 -20.23
CA THR A 56 14.03 9.67 -19.89
C THR A 56 13.55 9.50 -18.46
N PHE A 57 13.41 8.26 -17.98
CA PHE A 57 13.09 7.98 -16.59
C PHE A 57 14.15 8.54 -15.61
N VAL A 58 15.44 8.33 -15.88
CA VAL A 58 16.53 8.90 -15.07
C VAL A 58 16.50 10.43 -15.08
N LYS A 59 16.23 11.06 -16.24
CA LYS A 59 16.06 12.52 -16.31
C LYS A 59 14.90 12.99 -15.44
N ALA A 60 13.77 12.28 -15.46
CA ALA A 60 12.61 12.60 -14.63
C ALA A 60 12.95 12.47 -13.14
N ILE A 61 13.71 11.45 -12.73
CA ILE A 61 14.20 11.30 -11.34
C ILE A 61 15.04 12.50 -10.94
N LEU A 62 16.02 12.87 -11.78
CA LEU A 62 16.91 14.00 -11.50
C LEU A 62 16.14 15.32 -11.40
N GLN A 63 15.16 15.54 -12.29
CA GLN A 63 14.32 16.72 -12.25
C GLN A 63 13.42 16.73 -11.00
N PHE A 64 12.72 15.63 -10.73
CA PHE A 64 11.86 15.49 -9.55
C PHE A 64 12.62 15.85 -8.27
N TRP A 65 13.80 15.29 -8.07
CA TRP A 65 14.57 15.53 -6.85
C TRP A 65 15.22 16.91 -6.78
N ARG A 66 15.48 17.54 -7.92
CA ARG A 66 15.92 18.95 -7.95
C ARG A 66 14.79 19.88 -7.51
N GLU A 67 13.57 19.60 -7.96
CA GLU A 67 12.37 20.39 -7.65
C GLU A 67 11.83 20.15 -6.24
N ASN A 68 12.14 18.99 -5.65
CA ASN A 68 11.69 18.57 -4.32
C ASN A 68 12.88 18.32 -3.38
N SER A 69 13.89 19.18 -3.45
CA SER A 69 15.16 18.99 -2.73
C SER A 69 14.95 19.00 -1.20
N GLU A 70 13.94 19.72 -0.72
CA GLU A 70 13.54 19.79 0.68
C GLU A 70 12.91 18.48 1.20
N TRP A 71 12.42 17.59 0.33
CA TRP A 71 11.86 16.29 0.75
C TRP A 71 12.93 15.25 1.07
N TRP A 72 14.19 15.51 0.69
CA TRP A 72 15.33 14.66 1.06
C TRP A 72 15.60 14.68 2.56
N ASP A 73 15.53 15.87 3.17
CA ASP A 73 15.77 16.06 4.59
C ASP A 73 14.54 15.70 5.44
N LEU A 74 13.35 15.64 4.82
CA LEU A 74 12.11 15.14 5.42
C LEU A 74 12.04 13.60 5.50
N LEU A 75 13.20 12.95 5.71
CA LEU A 75 13.20 11.65 6.37
C LEU A 75 12.44 11.82 7.70
N PRO A 76 11.37 11.05 7.97
CA PRO A 76 10.49 11.37 9.06
C PRO A 76 11.26 11.10 10.35
N PHE A 77 11.73 12.16 10.99
CA PHE A 77 11.69 12.23 12.44
C PHE A 77 10.21 12.24 12.80
N LEU A 78 9.57 11.07 12.73
CA LEU A 78 8.35 10.87 13.49
C LEU A 78 8.75 11.21 14.92
N LYS A 79 8.20 12.30 15.46
CA LYS A 79 8.02 12.47 16.90
C LYS A 79 7.17 11.26 17.33
N GLU A 80 7.80 10.11 17.50
CA GLU A 80 7.19 8.99 18.21
C GLU A 80 6.77 9.58 19.56
N ARG A 81 5.47 9.52 19.86
CA ARG A 81 5.00 9.64 21.25
C ARG A 81 5.91 8.74 22.06
N CYS A 82 6.67 9.31 22.99
CA CYS A 82 7.42 8.44 23.88
C CYS A 82 6.38 7.69 24.70
N GLU A 83 6.32 6.37 24.56
CA GLU A 83 5.34 5.51 25.25
C GLU A 83 5.42 5.66 26.78
N ARG A 84 6.49 6.30 27.26
CA ARG A 84 6.77 6.56 28.67
C ARG A 84 6.30 7.94 29.15
N CYS A 85 5.75 8.78 28.27
CA CYS A 85 5.32 10.14 28.62
C CYS A 85 3.93 10.44 28.05
N GLU A 86 2.96 10.64 28.95
CA GLU A 86 1.57 10.97 28.62
C GLU A 86 1.34 12.45 28.25
N TYR A 87 2.39 13.26 28.09
CA TYR A 87 2.24 14.69 27.82
C TYR A 87 2.15 15.01 26.33
N GLU A 88 1.00 15.55 25.92
CA GLU A 88 0.81 16.24 24.64
C GLU A 88 1.41 17.67 24.74
N GLY A 89 2.73 17.78 24.65
CA GLY A 89 3.44 19.07 24.74
C GLY A 89 4.88 19.00 24.22
N GLU A 90 5.39 20.10 23.68
CA GLU A 90 6.49 20.13 22.70
C GLU A 90 7.90 19.73 23.17
N LYS A 91 8.16 19.36 24.42
CA LYS A 91 9.52 19.00 24.86
C LYS A 91 9.52 17.82 25.83
N CYS A 92 9.59 16.61 25.28
CA CYS A 92 9.96 15.44 26.07
C CYS A 92 11.48 15.49 26.37
N VAL A 93 11.84 15.64 27.65
CA VAL A 93 13.23 15.75 28.14
C VAL A 93 13.94 14.39 28.26
N HIS A 94 13.25 13.29 27.92
CA HIS A 94 13.86 11.96 27.83
C HIS A 94 14.65 11.82 26.52
N ILE A 95 15.76 12.53 26.40
CA ILE A 95 16.79 12.20 25.41
C ILE A 95 17.82 11.33 26.14
N PRO A 96 17.73 9.99 26.08
CA PRO A 96 18.96 9.23 26.17
C PRO A 96 19.76 9.55 24.90
N ASP A 97 20.96 10.05 25.12
CA ASP A 97 21.92 10.46 24.12
C ASP A 97 22.19 9.37 23.05
N SER A 98 22.45 9.81 21.82
CA SER A 98 23.03 9.09 20.67
C SER A 98 22.22 8.08 19.83
N GLY A 99 20.92 7.85 20.10
CA GLY A 99 20.09 7.01 19.24
C GLY A 99 19.41 7.80 18.11
N ARG A 100 20.11 8.16 17.02
CA ARG A 100 19.44 8.64 15.79
C ARG A 100 18.45 7.56 15.35
N LYS A 101 17.18 7.68 15.75
CA LYS A 101 16.11 6.80 15.29
C LYS A 101 15.96 7.06 13.81
N ARG A 102 16.65 6.25 13.02
CA ARG A 102 16.60 6.28 11.56
C ARG A 102 15.13 6.19 11.17
N ALA A 103 14.75 6.98 10.17
CA ALA A 103 13.49 6.81 9.49
C ALA A 103 13.23 5.30 9.25
N PRO A 104 11.96 4.86 9.16
CA PRO A 104 11.62 3.47 8.83
C PRO A 104 12.05 3.06 7.40
N THR A 105 13.01 3.77 6.79
CA THR A 105 13.67 3.51 5.51
C THR A 105 14.41 2.18 5.45
N GLY A 106 14.68 1.55 6.61
CA GLY A 106 15.33 0.23 6.66
C GLY A 106 14.39 -0.96 6.49
N ARG A 107 13.07 -0.79 6.59
CA ARG A 107 12.12 -1.91 6.44
C ARG A 107 11.65 -2.01 5.00
N ASN A 108 11.57 -3.24 4.50
CA ASN A 108 11.06 -3.54 3.16
C ASN A 108 9.65 -2.93 3.01
N PRO A 109 9.45 -1.91 2.16
CA PRO A 109 8.14 -1.28 2.00
C PRO A 109 7.15 -2.17 1.25
N THR A 110 7.61 -3.24 0.58
CA THR A 110 6.76 -4.14 -0.21
C THR A 110 6.21 -5.31 0.60
N VAL A 111 6.91 -5.75 1.64
CA VAL A 111 6.50 -6.88 2.46
C VAL A 111 6.14 -6.39 3.86
N ILE A 112 4.85 -6.38 4.18
CA ILE A 112 4.32 -5.99 5.49
C ILE A 112 3.64 -7.22 6.11
N PRO A 113 4.31 -7.97 7.00
CA PRO A 113 3.79 -9.23 7.54
C PRO A 113 2.41 -9.12 8.17
N LYS A 114 2.07 -7.95 8.72
CA LYS A 114 0.74 -7.69 9.29
C LYS A 114 -0.38 -7.74 8.25
N ILE A 115 -0.10 -7.35 7.01
CA ILE A 115 -1.05 -7.42 5.90
C ILE A 115 -1.23 -8.88 5.47
N GLU A 116 -0.13 -9.61 5.30
CA GLU A 116 -0.17 -11.05 4.96
C GLU A 116 -0.95 -11.85 6.00
N ASN A 117 -0.66 -11.63 7.29
CA ASN A 117 -1.37 -12.29 8.38
C ASN A 117 -2.88 -11.96 8.37
N LEU A 118 -3.24 -10.72 8.05
CA LEU A 118 -4.63 -10.32 7.96
C LEU A 118 -5.35 -11.00 6.77
N ILE A 119 -4.69 -11.10 5.63
CA ILE A 119 -5.22 -11.81 4.44
C ILE A 119 -5.40 -13.30 4.76
N GLN A 120 -4.43 -13.94 5.42
CA GLN A 120 -4.53 -15.33 5.85
C GLN A 120 -5.73 -15.56 6.79
N GLN A 121 -5.96 -14.66 7.75
CA GLN A 121 -7.13 -14.73 8.62
C GLN A 121 -8.44 -14.60 7.84
N ALA A 122 -8.53 -13.66 6.89
CA ALA A 122 -9.71 -13.48 6.05
C ALA A 122 -10.00 -14.71 5.17
N ALA A 123 -8.95 -15.35 4.64
CA ALA A 123 -9.08 -16.58 3.85
C ALA A 123 -9.55 -17.76 4.73
N ALA A 124 -8.96 -17.93 5.92
CA ALA A 124 -9.38 -18.97 6.86
C ALA A 124 -10.84 -18.80 7.30
N GLN A 125 -11.27 -17.56 7.55
CA GLN A 125 -12.65 -17.25 7.90
C GLN A 125 -13.64 -17.63 6.79
N LYS A 126 -13.30 -17.35 5.52
CA LYS A 126 -14.10 -17.75 4.36
C LYS A 126 -14.23 -19.27 4.25
N ALA A 127 -13.13 -20.00 4.46
CA ALA A 127 -13.11 -21.45 4.43
C ALA A 127 -14.00 -22.06 5.53
N CYS A 128 -13.91 -21.56 6.77
CA CYS A 128 -14.73 -22.04 7.89
C CYS A 128 -16.23 -21.76 7.71
N SER A 129 -16.59 -20.67 7.02
CA SER A 129 -18.00 -20.34 6.72
C SER A 129 -18.57 -21.21 5.59
N SER A 130 -17.73 -21.67 4.67
CA SER A 130 -18.15 -22.48 3.51
C SER A 130 -18.31 -23.97 3.83
N GLY A 131 -17.65 -24.46 4.89
CA GLY A 131 -17.62 -25.89 5.27
C GLY A 131 -18.64 -26.34 6.33
N LYS A 132 -19.61 -25.51 6.73
CA LYS A 132 -20.60 -25.87 7.76
C LYS A 132 -21.77 -26.69 7.21
N ASP A 133 -21.48 -27.88 6.70
CA ASP A 133 -22.41 -29.02 6.69
C ASP A 133 -22.18 -29.87 7.96
N HIS A 134 -22.25 -29.24 9.14
CA HIS A 134 -22.11 -29.95 10.41
C HIS A 134 -23.48 -30.48 10.90
N PRO A 135 -23.58 -31.74 11.36
CA PRO A 135 -24.82 -32.31 11.90
C PRO A 135 -25.30 -31.46 13.07
N GLN A 136 -26.45 -30.81 12.93
CA GLN A 136 -26.99 -29.94 13.96
C GLN A 136 -27.34 -30.72 15.22
N THR A 137 -26.67 -30.39 16.33
CA THR A 137 -27.06 -30.88 17.65
C THR A 137 -28.41 -30.29 18.07
N HIS A 138 -29.22 -31.05 18.82
CA HIS A 138 -30.57 -30.66 19.25
C HIS A 138 -30.63 -29.31 20.01
N ARG A 139 -29.52 -28.88 20.63
CA ARG A 139 -29.40 -27.58 21.32
C ARG A 139 -29.39 -26.38 20.34
N GLN A 140 -28.78 -26.55 19.16
CA GLN A 140 -28.74 -25.52 18.10
C GLN A 140 -30.08 -25.38 17.37
N LYS A 141 -30.90 -26.45 17.30
CA LYS A 141 -32.27 -26.38 16.77
C LYS A 141 -33.19 -25.51 17.63
N ARG A 142 -33.00 -25.48 18.95
CA ARG A 142 -33.77 -24.62 19.88
C ARG A 142 -33.38 -23.13 19.77
N GLN A 143 -32.10 -22.82 19.57
CA GLN A 143 -31.63 -21.44 19.32
C GLN A 143 -32.07 -20.91 17.95
N LYS A 144 -31.95 -21.70 16.87
CA LYS A 144 -32.45 -21.31 15.54
C LYS A 144 -33.96 -21.04 15.50
N ARG A 145 -34.75 -21.70 16.36
CA ARG A 145 -36.20 -21.47 16.46
C ARG A 145 -36.53 -20.16 17.19
N HIS A 146 -35.62 -19.65 18.02
CA HIS A 146 -35.74 -18.34 18.66
C HIS A 146 -35.24 -17.21 17.74
N GLU A 147 -34.14 -17.44 17.00
CA GLU A 147 -33.64 -16.53 15.96
C GLU A 147 -34.63 -16.37 14.79
N ARG A 148 -35.27 -17.46 14.33
CA ARG A 148 -36.34 -17.37 13.31
C ARG A 148 -37.58 -16.59 13.76
N ARG A 149 -37.80 -16.47 15.07
CA ARG A 149 -38.93 -15.70 15.64
C ARG A 149 -38.59 -14.21 15.80
N GLN A 150 -37.32 -13.84 15.67
CA GLN A 150 -36.84 -12.47 15.66
C GLN A 150 -36.21 -12.14 14.30
N GLN A 151 -36.91 -12.46 13.21
CA GLN A 151 -36.72 -11.70 11.96
C GLN A 151 -37.22 -10.28 12.24
N SER A 152 -36.38 -9.51 12.94
CA SER A 152 -36.56 -8.12 13.27
C SER A 152 -36.90 -7.36 11.99
N ILE A 153 -37.78 -6.36 12.06
CA ILE A 153 -38.04 -5.42 10.96
C ILE A 153 -36.72 -4.90 10.36
N ILE A 154 -35.67 -4.81 11.19
CA ILE A 154 -34.32 -4.39 10.82
C ILE A 154 -33.67 -5.37 9.82
N SER A 155 -33.98 -6.66 9.84
CA SER A 155 -33.49 -7.63 8.85
C SER A 155 -34.11 -7.49 7.45
N GLN A 156 -35.16 -6.67 7.30
CA GLN A 156 -35.88 -6.42 6.04
C GLN A 156 -35.60 -5.03 5.45
N ILE A 157 -34.68 -4.27 6.03
CA ILE A 157 -34.32 -2.94 5.53
C ILE A 157 -33.66 -3.07 4.14
N PRO A 158 -33.94 -2.16 3.19
CA PRO A 158 -33.28 -2.14 1.89
C PRO A 158 -31.75 -2.04 2.02
N LEU A 159 -31.04 -2.69 1.10
CA LEU A 159 -29.57 -2.77 1.11
C LEU A 159 -28.90 -1.39 1.20
N ASP A 160 -29.41 -0.41 0.47
CA ASP A 160 -28.82 0.94 0.43
C ASP A 160 -28.88 1.62 1.80
N ILE A 161 -29.99 1.44 2.53
CA ILE A 161 -30.15 1.96 3.90
C ILE A 161 -29.23 1.21 4.86
N SER A 162 -29.06 -0.11 4.68
CA SER A 162 -28.09 -0.88 5.47
C SER A 162 -26.66 -0.41 5.25
N ILE A 163 -26.29 -0.10 4.01
CA ILE A 163 -24.99 0.49 3.66
C ILE A 163 -24.83 1.85 4.33
N GLU A 164 -25.82 2.73 4.18
CA GLU A 164 -25.78 4.09 4.75
C GLU A 164 -25.61 4.06 6.27
N ILE A 165 -26.32 3.18 6.97
CA ILE A 165 -26.13 3.02 8.42
C ILE A 165 -24.70 2.55 8.72
N VAL A 166 -24.21 1.51 8.02
CA VAL A 166 -22.85 0.98 8.25
C VAL A 166 -21.77 2.03 7.95
N GLU A 167 -22.01 2.96 7.03
CA GLU A 167 -21.08 4.06 6.73
C GLU A 167 -20.95 5.08 7.86
N THR A 168 -21.99 5.24 8.69
CA THR A 168 -21.96 6.14 9.86
C THR A 168 -21.27 5.55 11.09
N LEU A 169 -21.02 4.24 11.11
CA LEU A 169 -20.44 3.53 12.25
C LEU A 169 -18.93 3.36 12.14
N ASP A 170 -18.26 3.28 13.29
CA ASP A 170 -16.86 2.84 13.32
C ASP A 170 -16.73 1.33 13.01
N SER A 171 -15.52 0.86 12.71
CA SER A 171 -15.32 -0.53 12.27
C SER A 171 -15.71 -1.58 13.32
N LYS A 172 -15.72 -1.24 14.62
CA LYS A 172 -16.11 -2.15 15.70
C LYS A 172 -17.63 -2.18 15.85
N ASP A 173 -18.27 -1.02 15.84
CA ASP A 173 -19.72 -0.93 15.92
C ASP A 173 -20.39 -1.49 14.68
N ALA A 174 -19.83 -1.25 13.49
CA ALA A 174 -20.26 -1.90 12.26
C ALA A 174 -20.16 -3.44 12.35
N GLU A 175 -19.06 -3.99 12.88
CA GLU A 175 -18.88 -5.45 13.05
C GLU A 175 -19.94 -6.04 14.01
N ASN A 176 -20.18 -5.37 15.14
CA ASN A 176 -21.20 -5.78 16.11
C ASN A 176 -22.60 -5.72 15.49
N MET A 177 -22.91 -4.64 14.79
CA MET A 177 -24.19 -4.37 14.16
C MET A 177 -24.51 -5.42 13.07
N LEU A 178 -23.56 -5.66 12.15
CA LEU A 178 -23.70 -6.68 11.10
C LEU A 178 -23.90 -8.07 11.70
N THR A 179 -23.20 -8.39 12.79
CA THR A 179 -23.36 -9.67 13.50
C THR A 179 -24.72 -9.77 14.17
N ALA A 180 -25.16 -8.73 14.87
CA ALA A 180 -26.43 -8.71 15.60
C ALA A 180 -27.65 -8.80 14.67
N PHE A 181 -27.60 -8.13 13.52
CA PHE A 181 -28.69 -8.17 12.53
C PHE A 181 -28.54 -9.28 11.49
N GLY A 182 -27.44 -10.04 11.52
CA GLY A 182 -27.15 -11.07 10.52
C GLY A 182 -27.01 -10.49 9.11
N TRP A 183 -26.68 -9.20 9.00
CA TRP A 183 -26.52 -8.54 7.70
C TRP A 183 -25.22 -9.01 7.04
N GLN A 184 -25.33 -9.25 5.73
CA GLN A 184 -24.22 -9.58 4.85
C GLN A 184 -24.30 -8.62 3.67
N LEU A 185 -23.36 -7.67 3.61
CA LEU A 185 -23.29 -6.72 2.50
C LEU A 185 -22.47 -7.33 1.35
N PRO A 186 -22.72 -6.92 0.08
CA PRO A 186 -22.00 -7.46 -1.06
C PRO A 186 -20.48 -7.27 -0.96
N ASP A 187 -19.71 -8.25 -1.46
CA ASP A 187 -18.24 -8.17 -1.50
C ASP A 187 -17.74 -6.92 -2.23
N ILE A 188 -18.45 -6.46 -3.28
CA ILE A 188 -18.11 -5.24 -4.03
C ILE A 188 -18.08 -4.00 -3.12
N TYR A 189 -19.01 -3.90 -2.17
CA TYR A 189 -19.04 -2.83 -1.19
C TYR A 189 -17.81 -2.88 -0.28
N TRP A 190 -17.43 -4.06 0.21
CA TRP A 190 -16.26 -4.19 1.08
C TRP A 190 -14.94 -3.97 0.33
N GLN A 191 -14.85 -4.42 -0.92
CA GLN A 191 -13.71 -4.17 -1.80
C GLN A 191 -13.50 -2.67 -2.09
N SER A 192 -14.56 -1.87 -2.19
CA SER A 192 -14.43 -0.43 -2.38
C SER A 192 -13.90 0.29 -1.13
N ARG A 193 -14.14 -0.27 0.08
CA ARG A 193 -13.65 0.30 1.36
C ARG A 193 -12.21 -0.07 1.72
N CYS A 194 -11.57 -0.95 0.97
CA CYS A 194 -10.17 -1.31 1.14
C CYS A 194 -9.24 -0.25 0.53
N GLN A 195 -8.15 0.11 1.23
CA GLN A 195 -7.14 1.07 0.78
C GLN A 195 -6.19 0.46 -0.26
N LYS A 196 -6.67 0.25 -1.50
CA LYS A 196 -5.98 -0.48 -2.57
C LYS A 196 -4.78 0.28 -3.14
N GLU A 197 -4.76 1.60 -2.98
CA GLU A 197 -3.71 2.49 -3.48
C GLU A 197 -2.40 2.34 -2.69
N VAL A 198 -2.51 1.92 -1.42
CA VAL A 198 -1.35 1.73 -0.54
C VAL A 198 -1.18 0.24 -0.20
N VAL A 199 -2.25 -0.52 -0.05
CA VAL A 199 -2.22 -1.97 0.18
C VAL A 199 -2.48 -2.70 -1.13
N PHE A 200 -1.42 -2.82 -1.94
CA PHE A 200 -1.50 -3.43 -3.27
C PHE A 200 -1.94 -4.90 -3.24
N GLU A 201 -1.66 -5.58 -2.14
CA GLU A 201 -2.07 -6.96 -1.91
C GLU A 201 -3.60 -7.09 -1.99
N PHE A 202 -4.36 -6.06 -1.61
CA PHE A 202 -5.82 -6.07 -1.74
C PHE A 202 -6.26 -5.98 -3.19
N GLN A 203 -5.60 -5.17 -4.02
CA GLN A 203 -5.87 -5.12 -5.45
C GLN A 203 -5.54 -6.45 -6.11
N ASP A 204 -4.41 -7.08 -5.73
CA ASP A 204 -4.04 -8.40 -6.25
C ASP A 204 -5.11 -9.46 -5.95
N LEU A 205 -5.70 -9.42 -4.76
CA LEU A 205 -6.78 -10.35 -4.39
C LEU A 205 -8.04 -10.13 -5.24
N ILE A 206 -8.38 -8.88 -5.56
CA ILE A 206 -9.51 -8.54 -6.45
C ILE A 206 -9.24 -9.04 -7.86
N ASP A 207 -8.08 -8.68 -8.43
CA ASP A 207 -7.71 -9.01 -9.81
C ASP A 207 -7.68 -10.53 -10.02
N ASN A 208 -7.15 -11.27 -9.04
CA ASN A 208 -7.09 -12.72 -9.06
C ASN A 208 -8.39 -13.41 -8.62
N ARG A 209 -9.45 -12.65 -8.28
CA ARG A 209 -10.73 -13.16 -7.77
C ARG A 209 -10.55 -14.16 -6.61
N THR A 210 -9.64 -13.83 -5.69
CA THR A 210 -9.29 -14.73 -4.60
C THR A 210 -10.47 -14.87 -3.63
N PRO A 211 -10.90 -16.11 -3.29
CA PRO A 211 -12.02 -16.30 -2.39
C PRO A 211 -11.62 -15.99 -0.94
N ILE A 212 -12.04 -14.82 -0.46
CA ILE A 212 -11.79 -14.35 0.91
C ILE A 212 -13.04 -13.73 1.53
N ASP A 213 -13.03 -13.57 2.85
CA ASP A 213 -14.04 -12.82 3.58
C ASP A 213 -13.72 -11.31 3.49
N TRP A 214 -14.31 -10.65 2.48
CA TRP A 214 -14.07 -9.23 2.22
C TRP A 214 -14.60 -8.33 3.35
N GLN A 215 -15.72 -8.71 3.98
CA GLN A 215 -16.26 -8.00 5.14
C GLN A 215 -15.28 -8.00 6.30
N PHE A 216 -14.76 -9.18 6.65
CA PHE A 216 -13.73 -9.32 7.69
C PHE A 216 -12.49 -8.51 7.34
N LEU A 217 -11.99 -8.63 6.11
CA LEU A 217 -10.77 -7.95 5.66
C LEU A 217 -10.90 -6.44 5.75
N ALA A 218 -12.00 -5.86 5.26
CA ALA A 218 -12.25 -4.42 5.27
C ALA A 218 -12.35 -3.85 6.69
N LEU A 219 -13.17 -4.46 7.55
CA LEU A 219 -13.37 -3.98 8.93
C LEU A 219 -12.13 -4.12 9.81
N ARG A 220 -11.33 -5.17 9.58
CA ARG A 220 -10.12 -5.42 10.37
C ARG A 220 -8.92 -4.63 9.87
N SER A 221 -8.82 -4.38 8.56
CA SER A 221 -7.74 -3.56 7.98
C SER A 221 -7.78 -2.12 8.48
N GLN A 222 -8.97 -1.51 8.53
CA GLN A 222 -9.17 -0.14 9.03
C GLN A 222 -8.62 0.08 10.46
N ARG A 223 -8.75 -0.93 11.33
CA ARG A 223 -8.23 -0.89 12.70
C ARG A 223 -6.77 -1.30 12.79
N SER A 224 -6.41 -2.41 12.14
CA SER A 224 -5.13 -3.09 12.37
C SER A 224 -3.96 -2.49 11.59
N LEU A 225 -4.25 -1.75 10.51
CA LEU A 225 -3.23 -1.17 9.65
C LEU A 225 -2.99 0.33 9.93
N LYS A 226 -3.89 0.97 10.69
CA LYS A 226 -3.77 2.38 11.06
C LYS A 226 -2.50 2.60 11.87
N GLY A 227 -1.71 3.61 11.46
CA GLY A 227 -0.48 3.98 12.15
C GLY A 227 0.72 3.07 11.93
N LEU A 228 0.61 2.02 11.10
CA LEU A 228 1.75 1.15 10.81
C LEU A 228 2.84 1.91 10.03
N LEU A 229 4.00 2.08 10.66
CA LEU A 229 5.16 2.77 10.05
C LEU A 229 5.57 2.22 8.68
N PRO A 230 5.59 0.89 8.43
CA PRO A 230 5.90 0.36 7.10
C PRO A 230 4.89 0.81 6.04
N LEU A 231 3.61 0.90 6.41
CA LEU A 231 2.55 1.32 5.51
C LEU A 231 2.61 2.83 5.24
N GLN A 232 2.93 3.63 6.25
CA GLN A 232 3.19 5.07 6.07
C GLN A 232 4.41 5.31 5.17
N ASN A 233 5.50 4.56 5.35
CA ASN A 233 6.67 4.64 4.48
C ASN A 233 6.32 4.24 3.05
N ARG A 234 5.54 3.16 2.87
CA ARG A 234 5.02 2.76 1.56
C ARG A 234 4.19 3.88 0.92
N ALA A 235 3.21 4.44 1.64
CA ALA A 235 2.38 5.54 1.15
C ALA A 235 3.21 6.76 0.72
N ARG A 236 4.24 7.10 1.51
CA ARG A 236 5.18 8.18 1.17
C ARG A 236 5.94 7.89 -0.12
N ILE A 237 6.51 6.70 -0.27
CA ILE A 237 7.23 6.30 -1.49
C ILE A 237 6.29 6.32 -2.69
N VAL A 238 5.06 5.82 -2.54
CA VAL A 238 4.05 5.84 -3.60
C VAL A 238 3.73 7.27 -4.03
N LYS A 239 3.57 8.20 -3.09
CA LYS A 239 3.36 9.61 -3.40
C LYS A 239 4.53 10.19 -4.22
N PHE A 240 5.78 9.88 -3.86
CA PHE A 240 6.94 10.31 -4.63
C PHE A 240 6.94 9.70 -6.04
N LEU A 241 6.63 8.41 -6.15
CA LEU A 241 6.55 7.72 -7.44
C LEU A 241 5.43 8.26 -8.33
N GLN A 242 4.32 8.71 -7.76
CA GLN A 242 3.22 9.36 -8.50
C GLN A 242 3.68 10.71 -9.08
N GLY A 243 4.30 11.57 -8.27
CA GLY A 243 4.85 12.84 -8.79
C GLY A 243 5.95 12.60 -9.84
N LEU A 244 6.82 11.61 -9.62
CA LEU A 244 7.81 11.20 -10.62
C LEU A 244 7.16 10.70 -11.91
N LYS A 245 6.08 9.93 -11.82
CA LYS A 245 5.33 9.40 -12.97
C LYS A 245 4.82 10.54 -13.85
N GLU A 246 4.26 11.59 -13.24
CA GLU A 246 3.73 12.74 -13.97
C GLU A 246 4.83 13.45 -14.78
N ILE A 247 5.98 13.74 -14.16
CA ILE A 247 7.13 14.34 -14.84
C ILE A 247 7.62 13.43 -15.97
N PHE A 248 7.73 12.13 -15.69
CA PHE A 248 8.20 11.14 -16.67
C PHE A 248 7.29 11.06 -17.90
N LEU A 249 5.97 10.95 -17.70
CA LEU A 249 5.00 10.89 -18.80
C LEU A 249 5.00 12.20 -19.61
N ALA A 250 5.07 13.35 -18.95
CA ALA A 250 5.14 14.65 -19.63
C ALA A 250 6.41 14.79 -20.50
N MET A 251 7.55 14.24 -20.06
CA MET A 251 8.76 14.19 -20.88
C MET A 251 8.58 13.30 -22.12
N LEU A 252 7.96 12.12 -21.97
CA LEU A 252 7.71 11.22 -23.09
C LEU A 252 6.79 11.83 -24.15
N GLU A 253 5.79 12.60 -23.74
CA GLU A 253 4.90 13.30 -24.66
C GLU A 253 5.65 14.37 -25.47
N LYS A 254 6.50 15.17 -24.82
CA LYS A 254 7.34 16.18 -25.50
C LYS A 254 8.30 15.56 -26.51
N ASP A 255 8.90 14.42 -26.16
CA ASP A 255 9.81 13.69 -27.05
C ASP A 255 9.08 13.13 -28.29
N LYS A 256 7.81 12.72 -28.15
CA LYS A 256 6.99 12.30 -29.29
C LYS A 256 6.67 13.46 -30.24
N VAL A 257 6.27 14.61 -29.69
CA VAL A 257 5.95 15.80 -30.50
C VAL A 257 7.19 16.30 -31.25
N SER A 258 8.36 16.26 -30.61
CA SER A 258 9.63 16.71 -31.22
C SER A 258 10.11 15.80 -32.35
N LYS A 259 9.72 14.52 -32.33
CA LYS A 259 10.09 13.50 -33.34
C LYS A 259 9.09 13.35 -34.49
N CYS A 260 7.98 14.08 -34.46
CA CYS A 260 6.99 14.10 -35.54
C CYS A 260 7.11 15.45 -36.26
N PRO A 261 8.01 15.59 -37.26
CA PRO A 261 8.03 16.80 -38.07
C PRO A 261 6.67 16.90 -38.74
N ARG A 262 6.02 18.07 -38.61
CA ARG A 262 4.82 18.36 -39.39
C ARG A 262 5.19 18.13 -40.85
N LEU A 263 4.57 17.13 -41.48
CA LEU A 263 4.51 17.03 -42.93
C LEU A 263 3.80 18.30 -43.39
N GLY A 264 4.60 19.31 -43.70
CA GLY A 264 4.13 20.60 -44.20
C GLY A 264 3.44 20.38 -45.54
N ALA A 265 2.19 20.84 -45.59
CA ALA A 265 1.45 21.14 -46.81
C ALA A 265 2.10 22.29 -47.58
#